data_AF-A0A957AU59-F1
#
_entry.id   AF-A0A957AU59-F1
#
_cell.length_a   1.000
_cell.length_b   1.000
_cell.length_c   1.000
_cell.angle_alpha   90.00
_cell.angle_beta   90.00
_cell.angle_gamma   90.00
#
_symmetry.space_group_name_H-M   'P 1'
#
loop_
_entity.id
_entity.type
_entity.pdbx_description
1 polymer ?
#
loop_
_entity_poly.entity_id
_entity_poly.type
_entity_poly.pdbx_seq_one_letter_code
_entity_poly.pdbx_strand_id
1 'polypeptide(L)'
;MTNTLIIGRLNGRYTLPARHPQPERVRAQLDDVVAKEGTAVIGHLLERALPADDTAVWLIRRLDMTLLADVGRLEAAELGQLWGRQVTQAIVQAIARGPDGDNVLHFPHRAAFIAQYAADVAAGAAADKWYYHDFAGLTHLLTGQAIREAIGREGRAMAVAVLHHLAQTNRLENVLHSLSSADAARLVDLLPDAPADRQAWAQILAVWTRTARRENGRIATPKNQLRLWLAAYEPANSPPSLTAVTHLLNLAEVLAATAEPLALAQHIARGELAAAVALARQSGAVDGLESLPAWQEAVNNDPAWAADVVQVLVPQTAVPSTSSAGQTFITPLGGLFWLLPIMLDLRLPELLNTLTAQDTEKTGEISAHPRSSASNFLYWLALKCLGGMRAAEWRSDAALLLALGLDEAPDAPSETTPQQLADLRAAWRGVLRDQGRVDGRFLALEEDLTQRRGGAEKESAIV
;
A
#
# COMPACT_ATOMS: atom_id res chain seq x y z
N MET A 1 11.07 -25.05 9.95
CA MET A 1 11.27 -24.58 8.56
C MET A 1 12.71 -24.91 8.18
N THR A 2 12.98 -25.27 6.93
CA THR A 2 14.35 -25.63 6.50
C THR A 2 15.02 -24.40 5.93
N ASN A 3 16.12 -23.96 6.53
CA ASN A 3 16.92 -22.86 5.98
C ASN A 3 17.43 -23.25 4.60
N THR A 4 17.22 -22.39 3.61
CA THR A 4 17.54 -22.68 2.21
C THR A 4 18.52 -21.64 1.69
N LEU A 5 19.66 -22.08 1.15
CA LEU A 5 20.60 -21.25 0.43
C LEU A 5 20.48 -21.53 -1.07
N ILE A 6 20.25 -20.49 -1.87
CA ILE A 6 20.26 -20.57 -3.33
C ILE A 6 21.38 -19.69 -3.85
N ILE A 7 22.37 -20.31 -4.51
CA ILE A 7 23.42 -19.60 -5.23
C ILE A 7 23.08 -19.67 -6.72
N GLY A 8 22.54 -18.58 -7.28
CA GLY A 8 22.10 -18.57 -8.67
C GLY A 8 23.25 -18.72 -9.67
N ARG A 9 24.43 -18.19 -9.36
CA ARG A 9 25.61 -18.29 -10.23
C ARG A 9 26.91 -18.27 -9.43
N LEU A 10 27.81 -19.20 -9.75
CA LEU A 10 29.19 -19.21 -9.27
C LEU A 10 30.13 -18.96 -10.47
N ASN A 11 31.01 -17.98 -10.35
CA ASN A 11 32.06 -17.72 -11.34
C ASN A 11 33.43 -17.88 -10.67
N GLY A 12 34.20 -18.88 -11.08
CA GLY A 12 35.57 -19.11 -10.60
C GLY A 12 36.61 -18.49 -11.52
N ARG A 13 37.54 -17.71 -10.97
CA ARG A 13 38.78 -17.30 -11.66
C ARG A 13 39.97 -17.98 -10.99
N TYR A 14 40.58 -18.91 -11.70
CA TYR A 14 41.72 -19.69 -11.20
C TYR A 14 43.03 -19.08 -11.69
N THR A 15 43.89 -18.69 -10.75
CA THR A 15 45.23 -18.18 -11.06
C THR A 15 46.24 -19.26 -10.71
N LEU A 16 47.00 -19.71 -11.72
CA LEU A 16 48.01 -20.76 -11.59
C LEU A 16 49.37 -20.21 -12.03
N PRO A 17 50.49 -20.84 -11.64
CA PRO A 17 51.81 -20.51 -12.18
C PRO A 17 51.81 -20.60 -13.72
N ALA A 18 52.51 -19.67 -14.38
CA ALA A 18 52.48 -19.53 -15.85
C ALA A 18 52.89 -20.79 -16.64
N ARG A 19 53.65 -21.70 -16.02
CA ARG A 19 54.11 -22.96 -16.62
C ARG A 19 53.39 -24.20 -16.07
N HIS A 20 52.20 -24.04 -15.48
CA HIS A 20 51.45 -25.18 -14.96
C HIS A 20 51.08 -26.14 -16.11
N PRO A 21 51.38 -27.45 -16.01
CA PRO A 21 51.27 -28.35 -17.15
C PRO A 21 49.82 -28.70 -17.53
N GLN A 22 48.86 -28.56 -16.60
CA GLN A 22 47.46 -29.00 -16.81
C GLN A 22 46.43 -28.03 -16.17
N PRO A 23 46.32 -26.78 -16.63
CA PRO A 23 45.45 -25.77 -16.00
C PRO A 23 43.95 -26.13 -16.05
N GLU A 24 43.46 -26.65 -17.18
CA GLU A 24 42.04 -27.03 -17.32
C GLU A 24 41.64 -28.20 -16.43
N ARG A 25 42.56 -29.14 -16.16
CA ARG A 25 42.31 -30.25 -15.23
C ARG A 25 42.13 -29.74 -13.81
N VAL A 26 42.98 -28.81 -13.37
CA VAL A 26 42.87 -28.19 -12.04
C VAL A 26 41.56 -27.42 -11.93
N ARG A 27 41.18 -26.65 -12.96
CA ARG A 27 39.89 -25.96 -13.00
C ARG A 27 38.72 -26.94 -12.83
N ALA A 28 38.64 -27.97 -13.66
CA ALA A 28 37.56 -28.96 -13.60
C ALA A 28 37.51 -29.69 -12.25
N GLN A 29 38.67 -30.00 -11.67
CA GLN A 29 38.76 -30.60 -10.33
C GLN A 29 38.21 -29.67 -9.25
N LEU A 30 38.56 -28.38 -9.28
CA LEU A 30 38.07 -27.41 -8.30
C LEU A 30 36.56 -27.14 -8.46
N ASP A 31 36.07 -27.07 -9.69
CA ASP A 31 34.62 -26.96 -9.98
C ASP A 31 33.86 -28.18 -9.40
N ASP A 32 34.39 -29.39 -9.58
CA ASP A 32 33.79 -30.64 -9.09
C ASP A 32 33.80 -30.73 -7.55
N VAL A 33 34.90 -30.32 -6.91
CA VAL A 33 35.02 -30.26 -5.44
C VAL A 33 33.99 -29.30 -4.84
N VAL A 34 33.80 -28.11 -5.44
CA VAL A 34 32.80 -27.15 -4.94
C VAL A 34 31.39 -27.71 -5.06
N ALA A 35 31.07 -28.36 -6.19
CA ALA A 35 29.75 -28.92 -6.43
C ALA A 35 29.40 -30.12 -5.54
N LYS A 36 30.37 -31.00 -5.25
CA LYS A 36 30.14 -32.25 -4.50
C LYS A 36 30.36 -32.10 -2.99
N GLU A 37 31.51 -31.54 -2.62
CA GLU A 37 31.96 -31.49 -1.21
C GLU A 37 31.64 -30.14 -0.57
N GLY A 38 31.74 -29.06 -1.34
CA GLY A 38 31.54 -27.70 -0.85
C GLY A 38 30.12 -27.45 -0.33
N THR A 39 29.09 -27.88 -1.06
CA THR A 39 27.69 -27.60 -0.72
C THR A 39 27.27 -28.16 0.64
N ALA A 40 27.67 -29.40 0.96
CA ALA A 40 27.35 -30.02 2.25
C ALA A 40 28.03 -29.29 3.41
N VAL A 41 29.30 -28.90 3.22
CA VAL A 41 30.05 -28.13 4.23
C VAL A 41 29.41 -26.75 4.45
N ILE A 42 29.03 -26.05 3.38
CA ILE A 42 28.38 -24.73 3.47
C ILE A 42 27.08 -24.84 4.27
N GLY A 43 26.23 -25.82 3.95
CA GLY A 43 24.97 -26.05 4.67
C GLY A 43 25.21 -26.25 6.18
N HIS A 44 26.10 -27.18 6.55
CA HIS A 44 26.41 -27.46 7.95
C HIS A 44 26.98 -26.24 8.70
N LEU A 45 27.85 -25.46 8.06
CA LEU A 45 28.43 -24.29 8.69
C LEU A 45 27.43 -23.14 8.84
N LEU A 46 26.54 -22.92 7.86
CA LEU A 46 25.48 -21.92 7.96
C LEU A 46 24.44 -22.28 9.01
N GLU A 47 24.05 -23.55 9.13
CA GLU A 47 23.16 -24.03 10.20
C GLU A 47 23.70 -23.73 11.60
N ARG A 48 25.03 -23.70 11.77
CA ARG A 48 25.69 -23.36 13.04
C ARG A 48 25.88 -21.87 13.24
N ALA A 49 26.05 -21.12 12.16
CA ALA A 49 26.37 -19.69 12.21
C ALA A 49 25.11 -18.80 12.29
N LEU A 50 23.98 -19.26 11.75
CA LEU A 50 22.73 -18.52 11.71
C LEU A 50 21.72 -19.13 12.70
N PRO A 51 20.87 -18.31 13.35
CA PRO A 51 19.83 -18.82 14.24
C PRO A 51 18.85 -19.73 13.47
N ALA A 52 18.48 -20.88 14.07
CA ALA A 52 17.52 -21.81 13.47
C ALA A 52 16.10 -21.21 13.35
N ASP A 53 15.81 -20.20 14.17
CA ASP A 53 14.50 -19.57 14.28
C ASP A 53 14.39 -18.31 13.40
N ASP A 54 15.47 -17.94 12.71
CA ASP A 54 15.49 -16.78 11.83
C ASP A 54 14.72 -17.09 10.53
N THR A 55 13.64 -16.34 10.30
CA THR A 55 12.80 -16.47 9.10
C THR A 55 13.15 -15.46 8.03
N ALA A 56 14.16 -14.62 8.26
CA ALA A 56 14.57 -13.57 7.36
C ALA A 56 15.00 -14.09 5.98
N VAL A 57 14.71 -13.28 4.96
CA VAL A 57 15.19 -13.50 3.60
C VAL A 57 16.29 -12.49 3.32
N TRP A 58 17.51 -13.00 3.14
CA TRP A 58 18.68 -12.23 2.75
C TRP A 58 18.97 -12.45 1.27
N LEU A 59 19.04 -11.36 0.50
CA LEU A 59 19.37 -11.40 -0.91
C LEU A 59 20.71 -10.69 -1.11
N ILE A 60 21.71 -11.44 -1.60
CA ILE A 60 23.06 -10.93 -1.84
C ILE A 60 23.28 -10.96 -3.35
N ARG A 61 23.44 -9.79 -3.97
CA ARG A 61 23.63 -9.65 -5.42
C ARG A 61 24.93 -10.26 -5.88
N ARG A 62 26.02 -9.95 -5.16
CA ARG A 62 27.37 -10.40 -5.47
C ARG A 62 28.17 -10.60 -4.20
N LEU A 63 28.93 -11.70 -4.20
CA LEU A 63 29.87 -12.05 -3.15
C LEU A 63 31.23 -12.32 -3.80
N ASP A 64 32.19 -11.42 -3.55
CA ASP A 64 33.56 -11.59 -4.02
C ASP A 64 34.42 -12.13 -2.88
N MET A 65 35.17 -13.20 -3.16
CA MET A 65 36.10 -13.81 -2.22
C MET A 65 37.31 -14.36 -2.97
N THR A 66 38.45 -14.40 -2.27
CA THR A 66 39.70 -14.94 -2.79
C THR A 66 40.15 -16.09 -1.90
N LEU A 67 40.40 -17.24 -2.51
CA LEU A 67 40.86 -18.44 -1.83
C LEU A 67 42.25 -18.80 -2.33
N LEU A 68 43.19 -18.99 -1.39
CA LEU A 68 44.54 -19.47 -1.65
C LEU A 68 44.62 -20.91 -1.18
N ALA A 69 44.98 -21.82 -2.07
CA ALA A 69 45.09 -23.25 -1.78
C ALA A 69 46.26 -23.87 -2.54
N ASP A 70 46.92 -24.82 -1.89
CA ASP A 70 47.89 -25.70 -2.53
C ASP A 70 47.17 -26.95 -3.05
N VAL A 71 46.67 -26.86 -4.27
CA VAL A 71 45.84 -27.91 -4.90
C VAL A 71 46.63 -29.22 -5.11
N GLY A 72 47.97 -29.16 -5.15
CA GLY A 72 48.81 -30.34 -5.28
C GLY A 72 48.99 -31.12 -3.97
N ARG A 73 48.70 -30.48 -2.82
CA ARG A 73 48.89 -31.06 -1.50
C ARG A 73 47.57 -31.45 -0.82
N LEU A 74 46.50 -30.71 -1.09
CA LEU A 74 45.22 -30.91 -0.42
C LEU A 74 44.38 -31.96 -1.14
N GLU A 75 43.79 -32.85 -0.34
CA GLU A 75 42.79 -33.79 -0.82
C GLU A 75 41.47 -33.10 -1.13
N ALA A 76 40.60 -33.74 -1.93
CA ALA A 76 39.32 -33.17 -2.35
C ALA A 76 38.43 -32.73 -1.17
N ALA A 77 38.38 -33.54 -0.11
CA ALA A 77 37.61 -33.22 1.10
C ALA A 77 38.18 -32.00 1.84
N GLU A 78 39.50 -31.83 1.88
CA GLU A 78 40.14 -30.68 2.53
C GLU A 78 39.93 -29.39 1.72
N LEU A 79 39.97 -29.49 0.39
CA LEU A 79 39.61 -28.39 -0.50
C LEU A 79 38.14 -28.01 -0.35
N GLY A 80 37.23 -28.99 -0.25
CA GLY A 80 35.81 -28.77 0.01
C GLY A 80 35.57 -28.04 1.34
N GLN A 81 36.28 -28.46 2.39
CA GLN A 81 36.26 -27.80 3.70
C GLN A 81 36.78 -26.36 3.65
N LEU A 82 37.89 -26.12 2.93
CA LEU A 82 38.44 -24.78 2.76
C LEU A 82 37.47 -23.86 2.02
N TRP A 83 36.90 -24.33 0.91
CA TRP A 83 35.88 -23.62 0.14
C TRP A 83 34.65 -23.32 0.98
N GLY A 84 34.08 -24.34 1.62
CA GLY A 84 32.86 -24.18 2.39
C GLY A 84 33.00 -23.20 3.55
N ARG A 85 34.15 -23.19 4.23
CA ARG A 85 34.46 -22.19 5.27
C ARG A 85 34.54 -20.78 4.70
N GLN A 86 35.22 -20.58 3.58
CA GLN A 86 35.38 -19.25 3.00
C GLN A 86 34.07 -18.68 2.46
N VAL A 87 33.27 -19.49 1.77
CA VAL A 87 31.94 -19.08 1.29
C VAL A 87 31.05 -18.72 2.48
N THR A 88 31.01 -19.58 3.49
CA THR A 88 30.18 -19.35 4.68
C THR A 88 30.61 -18.09 5.41
N GLN A 89 31.92 -17.90 5.61
CA GLN A 89 32.47 -16.71 6.25
C GLN A 89 32.09 -15.45 5.47
N ALA A 90 32.20 -15.46 4.14
CA ALA A 90 31.84 -14.32 3.30
C ALA A 90 30.32 -14.01 3.38
N ILE A 91 29.45 -15.03 3.38
CA ILE A 91 28.00 -14.86 3.57
C ILE A 91 27.70 -14.27 4.95
N VAL A 92 28.24 -14.86 6.02
CA VAL A 92 28.03 -14.41 7.40
C VAL A 92 28.53 -12.97 7.57
N GLN A 93 29.67 -12.62 6.98
CA GLN A 93 30.17 -11.24 6.99
C GLN A 93 29.26 -10.28 6.23
N ALA A 94 28.71 -10.68 5.08
CA ALA A 94 27.77 -9.85 4.33
C ALA A 94 26.48 -9.61 5.15
N ILE A 95 25.94 -10.64 5.79
CA ILE A 95 24.77 -10.54 6.68
C ILE A 95 25.08 -9.65 7.90
N ALA A 96 26.23 -9.85 8.55
CA ALA A 96 26.62 -9.11 9.74
C ALA A 96 26.87 -7.61 9.47
N ARG A 97 27.26 -7.24 8.24
CA ARG A 97 27.37 -5.82 7.82
C ARG A 97 26.00 -5.17 7.65
N GLY A 98 24.93 -5.95 7.48
CA GLY A 98 23.57 -5.47 7.28
C GLY A 98 23.24 -5.10 5.83
N PRO A 99 21.98 -4.70 5.57
CA PRO A 99 21.55 -4.29 4.23
C PRO A 99 22.17 -2.96 3.83
N ASP A 100 22.65 -2.86 2.59
CA ASP A 100 23.21 -1.64 2.00
C ASP A 100 22.32 -1.02 0.90
N GLY A 101 21.22 -1.70 0.55
CA GLY A 101 20.25 -1.24 -0.44
C GLY A 101 20.62 -1.50 -1.90
N ASP A 102 21.84 -1.99 -2.19
CA ASP A 102 22.28 -2.30 -3.56
C ASP A 102 22.76 -3.76 -3.69
N ASN A 103 23.74 -4.15 -2.87
CA ASN A 103 24.33 -5.48 -2.91
C ASN A 103 23.70 -6.44 -1.90
N VAL A 104 23.25 -5.96 -0.74
CA VAL A 104 22.61 -6.77 0.30
C VAL A 104 21.25 -6.19 0.65
N LEU A 105 20.21 -7.01 0.50
CA LEU A 105 18.84 -6.70 0.90
C LEU A 105 18.39 -7.67 1.98
N HIS A 106 17.54 -7.16 2.86
CA HIS A 106 17.00 -7.89 4.00
C HIS A 106 15.49 -7.72 4.06
N PHE A 107 14.78 -8.84 4.16
CA PHE A 107 13.35 -8.89 4.46
C PHE A 107 13.14 -9.70 5.73
N PRO A 108 12.30 -9.25 6.67
CA PRO A 108 12.14 -9.92 7.97
C PRO A 108 11.55 -11.33 7.86
N HIS A 109 10.82 -11.62 6.77
CA HIS A 109 10.29 -12.95 6.47
C HIS A 109 9.92 -13.06 4.99
N ARG A 110 9.70 -14.30 4.51
CA ARG A 110 9.27 -14.59 3.13
C ARG A 110 8.02 -13.81 2.72
N ALA A 111 7.05 -13.66 3.62
CA ALA A 111 5.83 -12.88 3.34
C ALA A 111 6.12 -11.40 3.03
N ALA A 112 7.11 -10.79 3.72
CA ALA A 112 7.50 -9.41 3.48
C ALA A 112 8.18 -9.23 2.11
N PHE A 113 8.98 -10.22 1.70
CA PHE A 113 9.59 -10.25 0.36
C PHE A 113 8.54 -10.29 -0.75
N ILE A 114 7.54 -11.17 -0.64
CA ILE A 114 6.45 -11.28 -1.64
C ILE A 114 5.54 -10.04 -1.59
N ALA A 115 5.26 -9.48 -0.40
CA ALA A 115 4.51 -8.24 -0.26
C ALA A 115 5.23 -7.07 -0.94
N GLN A 116 6.55 -6.96 -0.80
CA GLN A 116 7.34 -5.95 -1.51
C GLN A 116 7.25 -6.16 -3.03
N TYR A 117 7.37 -7.39 -3.52
CA TYR A 117 7.18 -7.69 -4.94
C TYR A 117 5.80 -7.24 -5.43
N ALA A 118 4.73 -7.61 -4.74
CA ALA A 118 3.36 -7.23 -5.12
C ALA A 118 3.17 -5.70 -5.15
N ALA A 119 3.72 -4.98 -4.16
CA ALA A 119 3.66 -3.53 -4.11
C ALA A 119 4.47 -2.87 -5.26
N ASP A 120 5.66 -3.39 -5.56
CA ASP A 120 6.49 -2.88 -6.66
C ASP A 120 5.87 -3.17 -8.03
N VAL A 121 5.22 -4.32 -8.21
CA VAL A 121 4.48 -4.64 -9.44
C VAL A 121 3.31 -3.70 -9.61
N ALA A 122 2.52 -3.45 -8.54
CA ALA A 122 1.44 -2.47 -8.55
C ALA A 122 1.93 -1.05 -8.91
N ALA A 123 3.14 -0.70 -8.47
CA ALA A 123 3.77 0.59 -8.78
C ALA A 123 4.52 0.63 -10.13
N GLY A 124 4.59 -0.49 -10.87
CA GLY A 124 5.34 -0.58 -12.12
C GLY A 124 6.88 -0.52 -11.96
N ALA A 125 7.39 -0.76 -10.75
CA ALA A 125 8.82 -0.63 -10.41
C ALA A 125 9.55 -1.98 -10.28
N ALA A 126 8.87 -3.11 -10.51
CA ALA A 126 9.43 -4.44 -10.27
C ALA A 126 10.38 -4.96 -11.37
N ALA A 127 10.19 -4.55 -12.63
CA ALA A 127 10.82 -5.20 -13.78
C ALA A 127 12.36 -5.19 -13.75
N ASP A 128 12.98 -4.08 -13.32
CA ASP A 128 14.43 -3.90 -13.36
C ASP A 128 15.15 -4.32 -12.06
N LYS A 129 14.40 -4.82 -11.07
CA LYS A 129 14.93 -5.19 -9.76
C LYS A 129 15.51 -6.61 -9.80
N TRP A 130 16.85 -6.69 -9.79
CA TRP A 130 17.61 -7.94 -9.88
C TRP A 130 17.18 -9.02 -8.87
N TYR A 131 16.69 -8.61 -7.71
CA TYR A 131 16.30 -9.49 -6.61
C TYR A 131 14.93 -10.17 -6.79
N TYR A 132 14.19 -9.86 -7.85
CA TYR A 132 12.94 -10.54 -8.21
C TYR A 132 13.11 -11.68 -9.21
N HIS A 133 14.30 -12.27 -9.27
CA HIS A 133 14.57 -13.41 -10.14
C HIS A 133 13.60 -14.59 -9.90
N ASP A 134 13.23 -14.85 -8.65
CA ASP A 134 12.21 -15.86 -8.27
C ASP A 134 10.84 -15.63 -8.95
N PHE A 135 10.59 -14.43 -9.46
CA PHE A 135 9.36 -14.02 -10.14
C PHE A 135 9.56 -13.71 -11.63
N ALA A 136 10.73 -14.01 -12.20
CA ALA A 136 11.06 -13.69 -13.60
C ALA A 136 10.01 -14.25 -14.58
N GLY A 137 9.48 -15.44 -14.32
CA GLY A 137 8.42 -16.06 -15.14
C GLY A 137 7.07 -15.33 -15.10
N LEU A 138 6.85 -14.42 -14.15
CA LEU A 138 5.60 -13.65 -14.01
C LEU A 138 5.64 -12.32 -14.77
N THR A 139 6.81 -11.90 -15.28
CA THR A 139 7.01 -10.59 -15.94
C THR A 139 6.20 -10.41 -17.22
N HIS A 140 5.74 -11.50 -17.84
CA HIS A 140 4.90 -11.48 -19.04
C HIS A 140 3.39 -11.43 -18.74
N LEU A 141 2.99 -11.51 -17.47
CA LEU A 141 1.59 -11.44 -17.06
C LEU A 141 1.14 -9.99 -16.87
N LEU A 142 -0.18 -9.76 -16.93
CA LEU A 142 -0.76 -8.49 -16.52
C LEU A 142 -0.51 -8.24 -15.03
N THR A 143 -0.40 -6.97 -14.63
CA THR A 143 -0.09 -6.54 -13.25
C THR A 143 -0.89 -7.31 -12.18
N GLY A 144 -2.23 -7.35 -12.31
CA GLY A 144 -3.08 -8.06 -11.34
C GLY A 144 -2.86 -9.57 -11.32
N GLN A 145 -2.57 -10.18 -12.47
CA GLN A 145 -2.30 -11.61 -12.58
C GLN A 145 -0.94 -11.97 -11.98
N ALA A 146 0.09 -11.16 -12.20
CA ALA A 146 1.42 -11.34 -11.62
C ALA A 146 1.37 -11.27 -10.07
N ILE A 147 0.65 -10.28 -9.53
CA ILE A 147 0.43 -10.15 -8.08
C ILE A 147 -0.31 -11.37 -7.54
N ARG A 148 -1.43 -11.76 -8.15
CA ARG A 148 -2.22 -12.92 -7.73
C ARG A 148 -1.39 -14.20 -7.73
N GLU A 149 -0.61 -14.43 -8.79
CA GLU A 149 0.19 -15.64 -8.95
C GLU A 149 1.36 -15.69 -7.96
N ALA A 150 2.04 -14.56 -7.73
CA ALA A 150 3.12 -14.47 -6.75
C ALA A 150 2.64 -14.77 -5.33
N ILE A 151 1.44 -14.32 -4.96
CA ILE A 151 0.84 -14.58 -3.65
C ILE A 151 0.31 -16.01 -3.57
N GLY A 152 -0.39 -16.48 -4.60
CA GLY A 152 -1.07 -17.78 -4.60
C GLY A 152 -0.13 -19.00 -4.65
N ARG A 153 1.00 -18.90 -5.36
CA ARG A 153 1.92 -20.04 -5.57
C ARG A 153 2.59 -20.56 -4.28
N GLU A 154 2.65 -19.74 -3.22
CA GLU A 154 3.31 -20.08 -1.96
C GLU A 154 2.36 -20.79 -0.97
N GLY A 155 1.08 -20.96 -1.34
CA GLY A 155 0.06 -21.62 -0.55
C GLY A 155 -0.73 -20.67 0.38
N ARG A 156 -1.86 -21.17 0.91
CA ARG A 156 -2.86 -20.38 1.64
C ARG A 156 -2.31 -19.65 2.87
N ALA A 157 -1.53 -20.35 3.70
CA ALA A 157 -0.98 -19.75 4.93
C ALA A 157 -0.03 -18.57 4.62
N MET A 158 0.82 -18.72 3.59
CA MET A 158 1.71 -17.64 3.17
C MET A 158 0.93 -16.50 2.51
N ALA A 159 -0.10 -16.80 1.72
CA ALA A 159 -0.95 -15.78 1.11
C ALA A 159 -1.59 -14.85 2.16
N VAL A 160 -2.12 -15.41 3.25
CA VAL A 160 -2.65 -14.63 4.39
C VAL A 160 -1.56 -13.75 5.01
N ALA A 161 -0.37 -14.31 5.27
CA ALA A 161 0.74 -13.56 5.85
C ALA A 161 1.20 -12.40 4.95
N VAL A 162 1.21 -12.59 3.62
CA VAL A 162 1.55 -11.55 2.64
C VAL A 162 0.51 -10.43 2.65
N LEU A 163 -0.78 -10.78 2.56
CA LEU A 163 -1.87 -9.82 2.55
C LEU A 163 -1.95 -9.01 3.87
N HIS A 164 -1.72 -9.68 5.00
CA HIS A 164 -1.63 -9.04 6.31
C HIS A 164 -0.45 -8.06 6.37
N HIS A 165 0.72 -8.46 5.88
CA HIS A 165 1.89 -7.57 5.84
C HIS A 165 1.65 -6.35 4.93
N LEU A 166 0.95 -6.51 3.80
CA LEU A 166 0.53 -5.40 2.94
C LEU A 166 -0.42 -4.43 3.65
N ALA A 167 -1.34 -4.94 4.48
CA ALA A 167 -2.24 -4.12 5.28
C ALA A 167 -1.47 -3.33 6.35
N GLN A 168 -0.62 -4.02 7.14
CA GLN A 168 0.19 -3.40 8.20
C GLN A 168 1.14 -2.32 7.69
N THR A 169 1.67 -2.48 6.48
CA THR A 169 2.57 -1.51 5.84
C THR A 169 1.84 -0.42 5.05
N ASN A 170 0.51 -0.35 5.11
CA ASN A 170 -0.34 0.60 4.39
C ASN A 170 -0.15 0.56 2.85
N ARG A 171 0.17 -0.61 2.30
CA ARG A 171 0.37 -0.82 0.85
C ARG A 171 -0.75 -1.61 0.18
N LEU A 172 -1.67 -2.17 0.97
CA LEU A 172 -2.79 -2.97 0.50
C LEU A 172 -3.63 -2.23 -0.55
N GLU A 173 -3.98 -0.96 -0.33
CA GLU A 173 -4.86 -0.22 -1.24
C GLU A 173 -4.28 -0.05 -2.64
N ASN A 174 -2.98 0.22 -2.76
CA ASN A 174 -2.30 0.34 -4.06
C ASN A 174 -2.32 -1.00 -4.81
N VAL A 175 -2.11 -2.10 -4.09
CA VAL A 175 -2.21 -3.44 -4.63
C VAL A 175 -3.65 -3.73 -5.08
N LEU A 176 -4.65 -3.51 -4.22
CA LEU A 176 -6.05 -3.72 -4.54
C LEU A 176 -6.51 -2.88 -5.73
N HIS A 177 -6.04 -1.64 -5.88
CA HIS A 177 -6.34 -0.80 -7.04
C HIS A 177 -5.87 -1.43 -8.35
N SER A 178 -4.71 -2.11 -8.32
CA SER A 178 -4.10 -2.77 -9.47
C SER A 178 -4.76 -4.13 -9.83
N LEU A 179 -5.57 -4.69 -8.93
CA LEU A 179 -6.27 -5.95 -9.18
C LEU A 179 -7.57 -5.74 -9.97
N SER A 180 -7.86 -6.66 -10.89
CA SER A 180 -9.23 -6.82 -11.39
C SER A 180 -10.13 -7.44 -10.32
N SER A 181 -11.45 -7.34 -10.50
CA SER A 181 -12.40 -8.00 -9.59
C SER A 181 -12.24 -9.52 -9.58
N ALA A 182 -11.88 -10.12 -10.73
CA ALA A 182 -11.61 -11.55 -10.83
C ALA A 182 -10.33 -11.94 -10.08
N ASP A 183 -9.26 -11.15 -10.19
CA ASP A 183 -8.00 -11.41 -9.46
C ASP A 183 -8.20 -11.29 -7.95
N ALA A 184 -8.93 -10.27 -7.50
CA ALA A 184 -9.27 -10.09 -6.10
C ALA A 184 -10.11 -11.27 -5.56
N ALA A 185 -11.11 -11.75 -6.32
CA ALA A 185 -11.89 -12.93 -5.94
C ALA A 185 -11.01 -14.18 -5.77
N ARG A 186 -10.04 -14.39 -6.66
CA ARG A 186 -9.09 -15.50 -6.52
C ARG A 186 -8.20 -15.40 -5.28
N LEU A 187 -7.87 -14.19 -4.84
CA LEU A 187 -7.16 -14.00 -3.57
C LEU A 187 -8.06 -14.26 -2.37
N VAL A 188 -9.35 -13.92 -2.47
CA VAL A 188 -10.35 -14.28 -1.44
C VAL A 188 -10.45 -15.80 -1.29
N ASP A 189 -10.43 -16.57 -2.38
CA ASP A 189 -10.46 -18.05 -2.36
C ASP A 189 -9.28 -18.70 -1.59
N LEU A 190 -8.22 -17.93 -1.31
CA LEU A 190 -7.06 -18.37 -0.53
C LEU A 190 -7.22 -18.15 0.97
N LEU A 191 -8.18 -17.30 1.39
CA LEU A 191 -8.40 -16.98 2.78
C LEU A 191 -9.08 -18.14 3.50
N PRO A 192 -8.68 -18.46 4.74
CA PRO A 192 -9.39 -19.43 5.56
C PRO A 192 -10.74 -18.85 6.00
N ASP A 193 -11.75 -19.71 6.08
CA ASP A 193 -13.09 -19.35 6.53
C ASP A 193 -13.35 -19.97 7.91
N ALA A 194 -13.71 -19.12 8.87
CA ALA A 194 -14.18 -19.54 10.18
C ALA A 194 -15.73 -19.61 10.21
N PRO A 195 -16.33 -20.29 11.20
CA PRO A 195 -17.79 -20.33 11.35
C PRO A 195 -18.41 -18.93 11.43
N ALA A 196 -19.52 -18.72 10.72
CA ALA A 196 -20.23 -17.45 10.64
C ALA A 196 -21.21 -17.24 11.82
N ASP A 197 -20.69 -17.23 13.04
CA ASP A 197 -21.51 -16.99 14.24
C ASP A 197 -21.70 -15.48 14.56
N ARG A 198 -22.54 -15.17 15.54
CA ARG A 198 -22.82 -13.78 15.95
C ARG A 198 -21.55 -13.00 16.36
N GLN A 199 -20.54 -13.67 16.90
CA GLN A 199 -19.27 -13.03 17.28
C GLN A 199 -18.48 -12.63 16.04
N ALA A 200 -18.43 -13.48 15.01
CA ALA A 200 -17.80 -13.15 13.73
C ALA A 200 -18.46 -11.92 13.07
N TRP A 201 -19.80 -11.84 13.08
CA TRP A 201 -20.52 -10.65 12.59
C TRP A 201 -20.14 -9.39 13.36
N ALA A 202 -20.12 -9.45 14.70
CA ALA A 202 -19.75 -8.31 15.54
C ALA A 202 -18.30 -7.85 15.29
N GLN A 203 -17.37 -8.78 15.11
CA GLN A 203 -15.96 -8.49 14.79
C GLN A 203 -15.82 -7.72 13.47
N ILE A 204 -16.57 -8.10 12.43
CA ILE A 204 -16.53 -7.43 11.13
C ILE A 204 -17.21 -6.05 11.20
N LEU A 205 -18.34 -5.95 11.90
CA LEU A 205 -19.04 -4.68 12.10
C LEU A 205 -18.16 -3.65 12.83
N ALA A 206 -17.36 -4.09 13.81
CA ALA A 206 -16.44 -3.22 14.54
C ALA A 206 -15.41 -2.53 13.65
N VAL A 207 -15.07 -3.10 12.49
CA VAL A 207 -14.12 -2.51 11.54
C VAL A 207 -14.78 -1.92 10.30
N TRP A 208 -16.10 -2.04 10.16
CA TRP A 208 -16.84 -1.67 8.96
C TRP A 208 -16.61 -0.21 8.53
N THR A 209 -16.82 0.74 9.44
CA THR A 209 -16.85 2.18 9.16
C THR A 209 -15.52 2.75 8.69
N ARG A 210 -14.40 2.10 9.03
CA ARG A 210 -13.04 2.51 8.62
C ARG A 210 -12.54 1.80 7.36
N THR A 211 -13.22 0.74 6.94
CA THR A 211 -12.67 -0.23 5.97
C THR A 211 -13.52 -0.42 4.73
N ALA A 212 -14.86 -0.49 4.85
CA ALA A 212 -15.75 -0.68 3.71
C ALA A 212 -15.75 0.57 2.81
N ARG A 213 -15.67 0.38 1.48
CA ARG A 213 -15.63 1.48 0.51
C ARG A 213 -16.56 1.21 -0.66
N ARG A 214 -17.29 2.21 -1.14
CA ARG A 214 -18.01 2.08 -2.42
C ARG A 214 -17.01 2.09 -3.58
N GLU A 215 -17.09 1.08 -4.44
CA GLU A 215 -16.31 0.96 -5.68
C GLU A 215 -17.27 0.77 -6.85
N ASN A 216 -17.24 1.69 -7.82
CA ASN A 216 -18.12 1.65 -8.99
C ASN A 216 -19.61 1.50 -8.62
N GLY A 217 -20.03 2.19 -7.56
CA GLY A 217 -21.42 2.15 -7.06
C GLY A 217 -21.77 0.90 -6.24
N ARG A 218 -20.85 -0.07 -6.09
CA ARG A 218 -21.06 -1.30 -5.32
C ARG A 218 -20.24 -1.33 -4.04
N ILE A 219 -20.79 -1.96 -3.01
CA ILE A 219 -20.13 -2.31 -1.75
C ILE A 219 -19.73 -3.78 -1.76
N ALA A 220 -20.56 -4.67 -2.32
CA ALA A 220 -20.26 -6.10 -2.37
C ALA A 220 -19.24 -6.44 -3.46
N THR A 221 -17.97 -6.07 -3.22
CA THR A 221 -16.84 -6.35 -4.11
C THR A 221 -15.84 -7.29 -3.42
N PRO A 222 -15.11 -8.13 -4.19
CA PRO A 222 -14.05 -8.96 -3.63
C PRO A 222 -12.93 -8.15 -2.97
N LYS A 223 -12.69 -6.91 -3.43
CA LYS A 223 -11.72 -6.00 -2.79
C LYS A 223 -12.17 -5.62 -1.38
N ASN A 224 -13.46 -5.32 -1.19
CA ASN A 224 -14.00 -5.09 0.15
C ASN A 224 -14.02 -6.34 1.02
N GLN A 225 -14.20 -7.53 0.44
CA GLN A 225 -14.04 -8.78 1.18
C GLN A 225 -12.62 -8.89 1.75
N LEU A 226 -11.59 -8.67 0.92
CA LEU A 226 -10.19 -8.65 1.37
C LEU A 226 -9.96 -7.61 2.46
N ARG A 227 -10.42 -6.37 2.26
CA ARG A 227 -10.26 -5.27 3.23
C ARG A 227 -10.87 -5.61 4.58
N LEU A 228 -12.15 -6.00 4.62
CA LEU A 228 -12.88 -6.29 5.85
C LEU A 228 -12.29 -7.51 6.56
N TRP A 229 -11.98 -8.57 5.81
CA TRP A 229 -11.37 -9.77 6.38
C TRP A 229 -10.02 -9.46 7.03
N LEU A 230 -9.14 -8.71 6.35
CA LEU A 230 -7.82 -8.35 6.89
C LEU A 230 -7.92 -7.40 8.10
N ALA A 231 -8.83 -6.42 8.04
CA ALA A 231 -9.05 -5.48 9.15
C ALA A 231 -9.64 -6.18 10.39
N ALA A 232 -10.47 -7.20 10.21
CA ALA A 232 -11.01 -8.01 11.29
C ALA A 232 -9.98 -8.99 11.86
N TYR A 233 -9.04 -9.49 11.04
CA TYR A 233 -7.99 -10.42 11.47
C TYR A 233 -7.03 -9.81 12.51
N GLU A 234 -6.63 -8.55 12.31
CA GLU A 234 -5.62 -7.86 13.12
C GLU A 234 -5.87 -7.86 14.64
N PRO A 235 -7.06 -7.48 15.16
CA PRO A 235 -7.31 -7.46 16.60
C PRO A 235 -7.47 -8.86 17.23
N ALA A 236 -7.93 -9.84 16.47
CA ALA A 236 -8.28 -11.16 17.00
C ALA A 236 -7.17 -12.20 16.86
N ASN A 237 -6.17 -11.94 16.00
CA ASN A 237 -5.11 -12.87 15.60
C ASN A 237 -5.64 -14.28 15.26
N SER A 238 -6.86 -14.34 14.74
CA SER A 238 -7.59 -15.53 14.38
C SER A 238 -8.38 -15.26 13.09
N PRO A 239 -8.54 -16.25 12.21
CA PRO A 239 -9.19 -16.05 10.92
C PRO A 239 -10.66 -15.66 11.13
N PRO A 240 -11.12 -14.49 10.63
CA PRO A 240 -12.53 -14.14 10.66
C PRO A 240 -13.33 -15.00 9.66
N SER A 241 -14.64 -15.05 9.84
CA SER A 241 -15.53 -15.74 8.90
C SER A 241 -15.65 -14.95 7.60
N LEU A 242 -15.11 -15.50 6.52
CA LEU A 242 -15.29 -15.00 5.17
C LEU A 242 -16.75 -15.09 4.72
N THR A 243 -17.46 -16.13 5.17
CA THR A 243 -18.90 -16.27 4.95
C THR A 243 -19.68 -15.10 5.59
N ALA A 244 -19.37 -14.74 6.84
CA ALA A 244 -19.99 -13.57 7.49
C ALA A 244 -19.63 -12.25 6.78
N VAL A 245 -18.38 -12.08 6.33
CA VAL A 245 -17.97 -10.89 5.53
C VAL A 245 -18.82 -10.78 4.26
N THR A 246 -19.01 -11.89 3.56
CA THR A 246 -19.79 -11.94 2.32
C THR A 246 -21.26 -11.58 2.58
N HIS A 247 -21.87 -12.17 3.60
CA HIS A 247 -23.25 -11.87 3.96
C HIS A 247 -23.45 -10.42 4.41
N LEU A 248 -22.51 -9.84 5.17
CA LEU A 248 -22.57 -8.43 5.58
C LEU A 248 -22.47 -7.47 4.39
N LEU A 249 -21.59 -7.75 3.43
CA LEU A 249 -21.44 -6.95 2.22
C LEU A 249 -22.70 -7.00 1.35
N ASN A 250 -23.27 -8.19 1.16
CA ASN A 250 -24.53 -8.37 0.44
C ASN A 250 -25.70 -7.70 1.15
N LEU A 251 -25.76 -7.81 2.48
CA LEU A 251 -26.76 -7.12 3.29
C LEU A 251 -26.65 -5.61 3.13
N ALA A 252 -25.43 -5.05 3.13
CA ALA A 252 -25.23 -3.62 2.90
C ALA A 252 -25.77 -3.16 1.54
N GLU A 253 -25.62 -3.95 0.47
CA GLU A 253 -26.23 -3.65 -0.84
C GLU A 253 -27.76 -3.68 -0.79
N VAL A 254 -28.33 -4.68 -0.12
CA VAL A 254 -29.79 -4.77 0.05
C VAL A 254 -30.32 -3.58 0.84
N LEU A 255 -29.66 -3.20 1.93
CA LEU A 255 -30.03 -2.02 2.74
C LEU A 255 -29.87 -0.73 1.94
N ALA A 256 -28.84 -0.61 1.10
CA ALA A 256 -28.63 0.54 0.21
C ALA A 256 -29.79 0.75 -0.77
N ALA A 257 -30.34 -0.35 -1.28
CA ALA A 257 -31.44 -0.34 -2.24
C ALA A 257 -32.82 -0.30 -1.57
N THR A 258 -32.92 -0.45 -0.25
CA THR A 258 -34.20 -0.51 0.46
C THR A 258 -34.61 0.87 0.96
N ALA A 259 -35.83 1.32 0.64
CA ALA A 259 -36.32 2.64 1.05
C ALA A 259 -36.49 2.76 2.58
N GLU A 260 -36.85 1.66 3.25
CA GLU A 260 -37.03 1.58 4.71
C GLU A 260 -36.13 0.49 5.33
N PRO A 261 -34.81 0.71 5.47
CA PRO A 261 -33.87 -0.29 5.97
C PRO A 261 -34.18 -0.80 7.39
N LEU A 262 -34.74 0.06 8.25
CA LEU A 262 -35.15 -0.32 9.61
C LEU A 262 -36.37 -1.24 9.61
N ALA A 263 -37.33 -1.04 8.71
CA ALA A 263 -38.49 -1.93 8.58
C ALA A 263 -38.06 -3.31 8.11
N LEU A 264 -37.09 -3.38 7.18
CA LEU A 264 -36.47 -4.63 6.76
C LEU A 264 -35.85 -5.39 7.95
N ALA A 265 -35.05 -4.71 8.78
CA ALA A 265 -34.46 -5.30 9.98
C ALA A 265 -35.51 -5.82 10.98
N GLN A 266 -36.62 -5.08 11.15
CA GLN A 266 -37.70 -5.51 12.03
C GLN A 266 -38.37 -6.80 11.55
N HIS A 267 -38.63 -6.95 10.24
CA HIS A 267 -39.17 -8.19 9.69
C HIS A 267 -38.21 -9.37 9.90
N ILE A 268 -36.91 -9.16 9.69
CA ILE A 268 -35.89 -10.19 9.93
C ILE A 268 -35.82 -10.57 11.41
N ALA A 269 -35.83 -9.60 12.32
CA ALA A 269 -35.80 -9.87 13.77
C ALA A 269 -37.05 -10.58 14.30
N ARG A 270 -38.19 -10.49 13.60
CA ARG A 270 -39.42 -11.24 13.93
C ARG A 270 -39.48 -12.62 13.27
N GLY A 271 -38.49 -12.96 12.46
CA GLY A 271 -38.44 -14.18 11.67
C GLY A 271 -39.34 -14.21 10.43
N GLU A 272 -39.79 -13.05 9.97
CA GLU A 272 -40.70 -12.87 8.82
C GLU A 272 -39.90 -12.73 7.51
N LEU A 273 -39.06 -13.72 7.19
CA LEU A 273 -38.14 -13.66 6.03
C LEU A 273 -38.84 -13.34 4.70
N ALA A 274 -40.02 -13.91 4.47
CA ALA A 274 -40.78 -13.67 3.25
C ALA A 274 -41.22 -12.20 3.10
N ALA A 275 -41.58 -11.54 4.21
CA ALA A 275 -41.95 -10.13 4.22
C ALA A 275 -40.73 -9.24 3.97
N ALA A 276 -39.59 -9.56 4.59
CA ALA A 276 -38.33 -8.85 4.36
C ALA A 276 -37.89 -8.94 2.89
N VAL A 277 -37.92 -10.13 2.28
CA VAL A 277 -37.58 -10.31 0.86
C VAL A 277 -38.52 -9.52 -0.05
N ALA A 278 -39.83 -9.50 0.25
CA ALA A 278 -40.80 -8.74 -0.53
C ALA A 278 -40.52 -7.23 -0.45
N LEU A 279 -40.24 -6.69 0.74
CA LEU A 279 -39.91 -5.29 0.95
C LEU A 279 -38.64 -4.87 0.21
N ALA A 280 -37.59 -5.68 0.29
CA ALA A 280 -36.33 -5.44 -0.42
C ALA A 280 -36.54 -5.40 -1.94
N ARG A 281 -37.28 -6.37 -2.50
CA ARG A 281 -37.59 -6.43 -3.94
C ARG A 281 -38.45 -5.26 -4.41
N GLN A 282 -39.46 -4.87 -3.63
CA GLN A 282 -40.30 -3.71 -3.95
C GLN A 282 -39.49 -2.41 -4.00
N SER A 283 -38.42 -2.33 -3.19
CA SER A 283 -37.50 -1.20 -3.20
C SER A 283 -36.45 -1.26 -4.32
N GLY A 284 -36.37 -2.35 -5.07
CA GLY A 284 -35.44 -2.52 -6.19
C GLY A 284 -34.16 -3.29 -5.87
N ALA A 285 -34.05 -3.93 -4.69
CA ALA A 285 -32.95 -4.84 -4.40
C ALA A 285 -33.05 -6.10 -5.26
N VAL A 286 -32.03 -6.36 -6.08
CA VAL A 286 -31.96 -7.54 -6.97
C VAL A 286 -30.93 -8.55 -6.45
N ASP A 287 -29.76 -8.07 -6.05
CA ASP A 287 -28.63 -8.88 -5.58
C ASP A 287 -28.60 -8.98 -4.05
N GLY A 288 -27.99 -10.05 -3.51
CA GLY A 288 -27.67 -10.18 -2.08
C GLY A 288 -28.81 -10.68 -1.19
N LEU A 289 -30.01 -10.88 -1.74
CA LEU A 289 -31.18 -11.38 -1.01
C LEU A 289 -30.96 -12.76 -0.38
N GLU A 290 -30.07 -13.58 -0.97
CA GLU A 290 -29.65 -14.88 -0.45
C GLU A 290 -28.92 -14.80 0.90
N SER A 291 -28.50 -13.62 1.33
CA SER A 291 -27.82 -13.39 2.62
C SER A 291 -28.79 -13.07 3.77
N LEU A 292 -30.07 -12.80 3.47
CA LEU A 292 -31.08 -12.50 4.49
C LEU A 292 -31.35 -13.66 5.48
N PRO A 293 -31.36 -14.95 5.08
CA PRO A 293 -31.50 -16.06 6.04
C PRO A 293 -30.34 -16.13 7.03
N ALA A 294 -29.10 -15.95 6.56
CA ALA A 294 -27.91 -15.96 7.43
C ALA A 294 -27.95 -14.78 8.42
N TRP A 295 -28.43 -13.61 7.98
CA TRP A 295 -28.64 -12.49 8.88
C TRP A 295 -29.73 -12.78 9.92
N GLN A 296 -30.86 -13.38 9.53
CA GLN A 296 -31.92 -13.79 10.45
C GLN A 296 -31.39 -14.73 11.55
N GLU A 297 -30.58 -15.71 11.18
CA GLU A 297 -29.93 -16.62 12.12
C GLU A 297 -28.99 -15.88 13.07
N ALA A 298 -28.15 -14.98 12.56
CA ALA A 298 -27.24 -14.17 13.37
C ALA A 298 -27.97 -13.22 14.34
N VAL A 299 -29.12 -12.67 13.92
CA VAL A 299 -29.98 -11.80 14.73
C VAL A 299 -30.59 -12.56 15.90
N ASN A 300 -30.97 -13.83 15.70
CA ASN A 300 -31.54 -14.69 16.75
C ASN A 300 -32.67 -14.01 17.56
N ASN A 301 -33.62 -13.39 16.86
CA ASN A 301 -34.74 -12.64 17.44
C ASN A 301 -34.37 -11.44 18.33
N ASP A 302 -33.20 -10.83 18.12
CA ASP A 302 -32.75 -9.60 18.80
C ASP A 302 -32.99 -8.33 17.94
N PRO A 303 -34.14 -7.65 18.09
CA PRO A 303 -34.46 -6.48 17.27
C PRO A 303 -33.55 -5.28 17.55
N ALA A 304 -32.96 -5.17 18.74
CA ALA A 304 -32.04 -4.09 19.07
C ALA A 304 -30.73 -4.27 18.29
N TRP A 305 -30.17 -5.47 18.31
CA TRP A 305 -28.97 -5.77 17.53
C TRP A 305 -29.20 -5.63 16.01
N ALA A 306 -30.36 -6.06 15.50
CA ALA A 306 -30.70 -5.84 14.09
C ALA A 306 -30.72 -4.35 13.72
N ALA A 307 -31.26 -3.49 14.58
CA ALA A 307 -31.25 -2.04 14.39
C ALA A 307 -29.82 -1.47 14.43
N ASP A 308 -28.97 -1.93 15.36
CA ASP A 308 -27.57 -1.50 15.46
C ASP A 308 -26.78 -1.86 14.19
N VAL A 309 -26.98 -3.06 13.64
CA VAL A 309 -26.39 -3.48 12.34
C VAL A 309 -26.78 -2.50 11.24
N VAL A 310 -28.07 -2.17 11.13
CA VAL A 310 -28.55 -1.18 10.13
C VAL A 310 -27.92 0.19 10.34
N GLN A 311 -27.82 0.66 11.59
CA GLN A 311 -27.18 1.95 11.90
C GLN A 311 -25.70 2.00 11.50
N VAL A 312 -24.98 0.88 11.57
CA VAL A 312 -23.57 0.80 11.15
C VAL A 312 -23.45 0.75 9.62
N LEU A 313 -24.32 -0.02 8.95
CA LEU A 313 -24.22 -0.23 7.50
C LEU A 313 -24.77 0.96 6.69
N VAL A 314 -25.90 1.55 7.09
CA VAL A 314 -26.64 2.54 6.29
C VAL A 314 -25.88 3.84 5.99
N PRO A 315 -25.14 4.47 6.93
CA PRO A 315 -24.43 5.72 6.64
C PRO A 315 -23.40 5.60 5.52
N GLN A 316 -22.82 4.40 5.33
CA GLN A 316 -21.86 4.11 4.27
C GLN A 316 -22.55 3.68 2.97
N THR A 317 -23.79 3.19 3.07
CA THR A 317 -24.61 2.80 1.92
C THR A 317 -25.43 3.94 1.37
N ALA A 318 -25.71 4.99 2.14
CA ALA A 318 -26.26 6.20 1.59
C ALA A 318 -25.28 6.71 0.54
N VAL A 319 -25.64 6.58 -0.74
CA VAL A 319 -25.07 7.47 -1.75
C VAL A 319 -25.35 8.85 -1.17
N PRO A 320 -24.32 9.69 -0.90
CA PRO A 320 -24.59 11.04 -0.45
C PRO A 320 -25.65 11.55 -1.42
N SER A 321 -26.80 11.97 -0.91
CA SER A 321 -27.89 12.48 -1.71
C SER A 321 -27.44 13.81 -2.30
N THR A 322 -26.44 13.79 -3.17
CA THR A 322 -26.22 14.75 -4.21
C THR A 322 -27.38 14.55 -5.16
N SER A 323 -28.49 15.17 -4.74
CA SER A 323 -29.49 15.78 -5.59
C SER A 323 -28.79 16.72 -6.59
N SER A 324 -28.04 16.13 -7.50
CA SER A 324 -27.72 16.66 -8.82
C SER A 324 -27.45 15.41 -9.65
N ALA A 325 -28.49 14.96 -10.36
CA ALA A 325 -28.32 14.07 -11.50
C ALA A 325 -27.11 14.58 -12.31
N GLY A 326 -26.13 13.71 -12.57
CA GLY A 326 -24.80 14.03 -13.10
C GLY A 326 -24.76 15.34 -13.86
N GLN A 327 -24.45 16.43 -13.15
CA GLN A 327 -24.32 17.72 -13.78
C GLN A 327 -23.09 17.64 -14.67
N THR A 328 -23.31 17.75 -15.97
CA THR A 328 -22.22 17.85 -16.94
C THR A 328 -21.87 19.32 -17.03
N PHE A 329 -20.65 19.66 -16.63
CA PHE A 329 -20.13 21.02 -16.72
C PHE A 329 -19.08 21.08 -17.83
N ILE A 330 -19.10 22.14 -18.61
CA ILE A 330 -18.00 22.45 -19.54
C ILE A 330 -17.15 23.50 -18.83
N THR A 331 -15.91 23.16 -18.52
CA THR A 331 -14.94 24.09 -17.94
C THR A 331 -13.75 24.26 -18.87
N PRO A 332 -13.28 25.49 -19.12
CA PRO A 332 -12.04 25.74 -19.85
C PRO A 332 -10.80 25.47 -18.96
N LEU A 333 -11.00 25.09 -17.69
CA LEU A 333 -9.94 24.77 -16.75
C LEU A 333 -9.40 23.35 -16.90
N GLY A 334 -9.62 22.68 -18.03
CA GLY A 334 -9.20 21.28 -18.24
C GLY A 334 -7.74 21.02 -17.85
N GLY A 335 -6.83 21.97 -18.12
CA GLY A 335 -5.42 21.90 -17.73
C GLY A 335 -5.17 21.82 -16.22
N LEU A 336 -6.02 22.47 -15.41
CA LEU A 336 -5.91 22.46 -13.94
C LEU A 336 -6.21 21.07 -13.37
N PHE A 337 -7.12 20.30 -13.99
CA PHE A 337 -7.44 18.95 -13.54
C PHE A 337 -6.28 17.97 -13.68
N TRP A 338 -5.31 18.25 -14.57
CA TRP A 338 -4.05 17.51 -14.65
C TRP A 338 -3.13 17.77 -13.44
N LEU A 339 -3.31 18.89 -12.76
CA LEU A 339 -2.56 19.24 -11.56
C LEU A 339 -3.20 18.69 -10.28
N LEU A 340 -4.49 18.34 -10.30
CA LEU A 340 -5.21 17.83 -9.13
C LEU A 340 -4.54 16.63 -8.45
N PRO A 341 -4.05 15.59 -9.17
CA PRO A 341 -3.33 14.49 -8.52
C PRO A 341 -2.10 14.98 -7.75
N ILE A 342 -1.33 15.89 -8.35
CA ILE A 342 -0.16 16.48 -7.68
C ILE A 342 -0.59 17.32 -6.48
N MET A 343 -1.68 18.08 -6.59
CA MET A 343 -2.23 18.90 -5.50
C MET A 343 -2.75 18.05 -4.34
N LEU A 344 -3.36 16.89 -4.61
CA LEU A 344 -3.80 15.93 -3.59
C LEU A 344 -2.60 15.20 -2.94
N ASP A 345 -1.56 14.90 -3.72
CA ASP A 345 -0.30 14.32 -3.23
C ASP A 345 0.45 15.26 -2.26
N LEU A 346 0.12 16.56 -2.26
CA LEU A 346 0.73 17.54 -1.36
C LEU A 346 0.37 17.32 0.11
N ARG A 347 -0.63 16.49 0.44
CA ARG A 347 -1.05 16.23 1.84
C ARG A 347 -1.32 17.52 2.63
N LEU A 348 -1.93 18.49 1.94
CA LEU A 348 -2.28 19.79 2.53
C LEU A 348 -3.25 19.68 3.71
N PRO A 349 -4.24 18.75 3.74
CA PRO A 349 -5.08 18.56 4.91
C PRO A 349 -4.29 18.21 6.17
N GLU A 350 -3.31 17.31 6.07
CA GLU A 350 -2.46 16.89 7.18
C GLU A 350 -1.59 18.04 7.69
N LEU A 351 -1.03 18.82 6.76
CA LEU A 351 -0.20 19.97 7.08
C LEU A 351 -1.01 21.08 7.77
N LEU A 352 -2.22 21.36 7.29
CA LEU A 352 -3.09 22.35 7.91
C LEU A 352 -3.57 21.89 9.29
N ASN A 353 -3.86 20.60 9.47
CA ASN A 353 -4.18 20.03 10.77
C ASN A 353 -3.04 20.27 11.78
N THR A 354 -1.78 20.02 11.38
CA THR A 354 -0.63 20.27 12.25
C THR A 354 -0.47 21.74 12.63
N LEU A 355 -0.73 22.66 11.71
CA LEU A 355 -0.64 24.10 11.99
C LEU A 355 -1.79 24.55 12.90
N THR A 356 -3.03 24.11 12.63
CA THR A 356 -4.18 24.44 13.48
C THR A 356 -4.03 23.89 14.90
N ALA A 357 -3.47 22.68 15.06
CA ALA A 357 -3.22 22.12 16.39
C ALA A 357 -2.22 22.97 17.20
N GLN A 358 -1.15 23.46 16.55
CA GLN A 358 -0.16 24.34 17.19
C GLN A 358 -0.74 25.71 17.56
N ASP A 359 -1.65 26.25 16.74
CA ASP A 359 -2.30 27.53 17.03
C ASP A 359 -3.35 27.41 18.16
N THR A 360 -4.12 26.31 18.20
CA THR A 360 -5.07 26.03 19.29
C THR A 360 -4.36 25.89 20.63
N GLU A 361 -3.17 25.25 20.68
CA GLU A 361 -2.35 25.18 21.90
C GLU A 361 -1.87 26.55 22.38
N LYS A 362 -1.59 27.48 21.47
CA LYS A 362 -1.10 28.83 21.82
C LYS A 362 -2.20 29.81 22.18
N THR A 363 -3.35 29.73 21.53
CA THR A 363 -4.41 30.75 21.62
C THR A 363 -5.62 30.31 22.43
N GLY A 364 -5.82 29.01 22.65
CA GLY A 364 -6.96 28.47 23.40
C GLY A 364 -8.32 28.59 22.70
N GLU A 365 -8.37 29.15 21.48
CA GLU A 365 -9.59 29.24 20.67
C GLU A 365 -9.69 28.04 19.71
N ILE A 366 -10.84 27.38 19.75
CA ILE A 366 -11.18 26.29 18.83
C ILE A 366 -11.70 26.93 17.54
N SER A 367 -10.84 27.04 16.53
CA SER A 367 -11.23 27.54 15.21
C SER A 367 -11.97 26.47 14.38
N ALA A 368 -12.64 26.92 13.32
CA ALA A 368 -13.57 26.14 12.49
C ALA A 368 -12.98 24.84 11.88
N HIS A 369 -13.87 23.96 11.40
CA HIS A 369 -13.55 22.61 10.95
C HIS A 369 -12.34 22.52 9.98
N PRO A 370 -11.30 21.72 10.31
CA PRO A 370 -10.05 21.66 9.54
C PRO A 370 -10.20 21.23 8.07
N ARG A 371 -11.23 20.44 7.75
CA ARG A 371 -11.52 20.01 6.37
C ARG A 371 -11.89 21.18 5.46
N SER A 372 -12.60 22.18 5.98
CA SER A 372 -12.96 23.38 5.22
C SER A 372 -11.71 24.19 4.86
N SER A 373 -10.77 24.32 5.79
CA SER A 373 -9.50 25.05 5.59
C SER A 373 -8.63 24.43 4.48
N ALA A 374 -8.60 23.10 4.38
CA ALA A 374 -7.81 22.40 3.36
C ALA A 374 -8.39 22.55 1.94
N SER A 375 -9.70 22.38 1.79
CA SER A 375 -10.38 22.63 0.51
C SER A 375 -10.26 24.10 0.10
N ASN A 376 -10.38 25.05 1.04
CA ASN A 376 -10.19 26.47 0.78
C ASN A 376 -8.76 26.79 0.33
N PHE A 377 -7.76 26.20 0.96
CA PHE A 377 -6.37 26.42 0.57
C PHE A 377 -6.07 25.84 -0.83
N LEU A 378 -6.53 24.62 -1.11
CA LEU A 378 -6.42 24.00 -2.43
C LEU A 378 -7.11 24.85 -3.50
N TYR A 379 -8.25 25.46 -3.16
CA TYR A 379 -8.98 26.37 -4.04
C TYR A 379 -8.16 27.62 -4.38
N TRP A 380 -7.55 28.27 -3.39
CA TRP A 380 -6.70 29.42 -3.65
C TRP A 380 -5.42 29.06 -4.42
N LEU A 381 -4.84 27.89 -4.15
CA LEU A 381 -3.69 27.36 -4.89
C LEU A 381 -4.06 27.11 -6.36
N ALA A 382 -5.21 26.49 -6.61
CA ALA A 382 -5.75 26.30 -7.95
C ALA A 382 -5.94 27.63 -8.68
N LEU A 383 -6.57 28.62 -8.04
CA LEU A 383 -6.75 29.95 -8.61
C LEU A 383 -5.41 30.65 -8.92
N LYS A 384 -4.38 30.47 -8.07
CA LYS A 384 -3.03 30.99 -8.34
C LYS A 384 -2.40 30.34 -9.57
N CYS A 385 -2.57 29.04 -9.77
CA CYS A 385 -2.08 28.33 -10.95
C CYS A 385 -2.71 28.83 -12.27
N LEU A 386 -3.90 29.43 -12.21
CA LEU A 386 -4.57 30.03 -13.38
C LEU A 386 -4.01 31.40 -13.79
N GLY A 387 -3.23 32.04 -12.91
CA GLY A 387 -2.68 33.38 -13.11
C GLY A 387 -3.65 34.50 -12.69
N GLY A 388 -3.09 35.61 -12.20
CA GLY A 388 -3.84 36.66 -11.48
C GLY A 388 -4.98 37.31 -12.25
N MET A 389 -4.83 37.53 -13.57
CA MET A 389 -5.90 38.14 -14.38
C MET A 389 -7.08 37.18 -14.62
N ARG A 390 -6.83 35.88 -14.70
CA ARG A 390 -7.87 34.86 -14.98
C ARG A 390 -8.55 34.39 -13.70
N ALA A 391 -7.86 34.41 -12.57
CA ALA A 391 -8.38 33.93 -11.29
C ALA A 391 -9.73 34.56 -10.89
N ALA A 392 -9.95 35.83 -11.19
CA ALA A 392 -11.22 36.51 -10.90
C ALA A 392 -12.40 35.96 -11.72
N GLU A 393 -12.15 35.60 -12.99
CA GLU A 393 -13.17 35.07 -13.90
C GLU A 393 -13.61 33.65 -13.53
N TRP A 394 -12.72 32.87 -12.92
CA TRP A 394 -12.93 31.45 -12.61
C TRP A 394 -13.28 31.18 -11.14
N ARG A 395 -13.52 32.24 -10.35
CA ARG A 395 -13.82 32.12 -8.92
C ARG A 395 -15.06 31.24 -8.68
N SER A 396 -16.08 31.37 -9.52
CA SER A 396 -17.34 30.64 -9.40
C SER A 396 -17.47 29.48 -10.39
N ASP A 397 -16.35 28.96 -10.92
CA ASP A 397 -16.39 27.81 -11.82
C ASP A 397 -16.87 26.57 -11.06
N ALA A 398 -18.00 26.00 -11.50
CA ALA A 398 -18.63 24.88 -10.81
C ALA A 398 -17.78 23.60 -10.83
N ALA A 399 -16.97 23.39 -11.87
CA ALA A 399 -16.11 22.22 -11.94
C ALA A 399 -14.92 22.34 -10.98
N LEU A 400 -14.37 23.54 -10.81
CA LEU A 400 -13.34 23.84 -9.81
C LEU A 400 -13.87 23.65 -8.39
N LEU A 401 -15.05 24.19 -8.07
CA LEU A 401 -15.66 24.05 -6.75
C LEU A 401 -15.96 22.58 -6.42
N LEU A 402 -16.56 21.86 -7.37
CA LEU A 402 -16.86 20.44 -7.24
C LEU A 402 -15.61 19.59 -7.05
N ALA A 403 -14.55 19.84 -7.83
CA ALA A 403 -13.28 19.11 -7.74
C ALA A 403 -12.62 19.20 -6.36
N LEU A 404 -12.92 20.28 -5.63
CA LEU A 404 -12.35 20.57 -4.31
C LEU A 404 -13.33 20.31 -3.17
N GLY A 405 -14.53 19.81 -3.48
CA GLY A 405 -15.59 19.52 -2.52
C GLY A 405 -16.14 20.78 -1.85
N LEU A 406 -16.24 21.88 -2.60
CA LEU A 406 -16.78 23.16 -2.13
C LEU A 406 -18.14 23.40 -2.79
N ASP A 407 -19.10 23.85 -1.99
CA ASP A 407 -20.42 24.26 -2.49
C ASP A 407 -20.39 25.71 -3.03
N GLU A 408 -19.57 26.56 -2.44
CA GLU A 408 -19.40 27.96 -2.80
C GLU A 408 -17.93 28.37 -2.78
N ALA A 409 -17.60 29.42 -3.54
CA ALA A 409 -16.27 30.00 -3.53
C ALA A 409 -15.96 30.59 -2.14
N PRO A 410 -14.88 30.18 -1.47
CA PRO A 410 -14.51 30.75 -0.18
C PRO A 410 -14.26 32.25 -0.31
N ASP A 411 -14.51 32.97 0.78
CA ASP A 411 -14.15 34.38 0.89
C ASP A 411 -12.65 34.58 0.66
N ALA A 412 -12.28 35.78 0.20
CA ALA A 412 -10.88 36.09 -0.02
C ALA A 412 -10.11 35.81 1.28
N PRO A 413 -8.95 35.13 1.22
CA PRO A 413 -8.24 34.78 2.43
C PRO A 413 -7.92 36.09 3.15
N SER A 414 -8.19 36.13 4.45
CA SER A 414 -7.67 37.19 5.31
C SER A 414 -6.17 37.32 5.07
N GLU A 415 -5.65 38.56 5.02
CA GLU A 415 -4.23 38.81 4.75
C GLU A 415 -3.36 37.89 5.60
N THR A 416 -2.62 37.01 4.93
CA THR A 416 -1.71 36.08 5.60
C THR A 416 -0.58 36.88 6.21
N THR A 417 -0.41 36.80 7.52
CA THR A 417 0.71 37.48 8.18
C THR A 417 2.05 36.91 7.68
N PRO A 418 3.13 37.71 7.65
CA PRO A 418 4.46 37.21 7.28
C PRO A 418 4.90 35.97 8.09
N GLN A 419 4.46 35.89 9.35
CA GLN A 419 4.75 34.75 10.23
C GLN A 419 4.03 33.48 9.77
N GLN A 420 2.72 33.54 9.50
CA GLN A 420 1.96 32.40 8.97
C GLN A 420 2.53 31.88 7.64
N LEU A 421 3.01 32.79 6.79
CA LEU A 421 3.67 32.42 5.54
C LEU A 421 4.99 31.67 5.77
N ALA A 422 5.78 32.10 6.76
CA ALA A 422 7.02 31.43 7.15
C ALA A 422 6.76 30.03 7.71
N ASP A 423 5.73 29.88 8.56
CA ASP A 423 5.35 28.61 9.16
C ASP A 423 4.83 27.62 8.12
N LEU A 424 3.99 28.08 7.18
CA LEU A 424 3.54 27.27 6.04
C LEU A 424 4.72 26.79 5.18
N ARG A 425 5.70 27.66 4.89
CA ARG A 425 6.90 27.29 4.13
C ARG A 425 7.75 26.27 4.88
N ALA A 426 7.90 26.42 6.19
CA ALA A 426 8.66 25.48 7.01
C ALA A 426 8.01 24.10 7.03
N ALA A 427 6.69 24.04 7.24
CA ALA A 427 5.92 22.79 7.19
C ALA A 427 5.98 22.13 5.81
N TRP A 428 5.87 22.94 4.74
CA TRP A 428 5.95 22.47 3.35
C TRP A 428 7.30 21.84 3.01
N ARG A 429 8.41 22.45 3.46
CA ARG A 429 9.75 21.88 3.30
C ARG A 429 9.90 20.55 4.03
N GLY A 430 9.24 20.38 5.18
CA GLY A 430 9.18 19.11 5.90
C GLY A 430 8.53 18.01 5.05
N VAL A 431 7.33 18.28 4.52
CA VAL A 431 6.60 17.32 3.66
C VAL A 431 7.40 16.93 2.43
N LEU A 432 8.01 17.90 1.73
CA LEU A 432 8.83 17.61 0.55
C LEU A 432 10.06 16.76 0.89
N ARG A 433 10.67 16.98 2.05
CA ARG A 433 11.81 16.20 2.54
C ARG A 433 11.40 14.76 2.83
N ASP A 434 10.27 14.57 3.51
CA ASP A 434 9.75 13.24 3.87
C ASP A 434 9.33 12.43 2.62
N GLN A 435 8.91 13.12 1.56
CA GLN A 435 8.61 12.50 0.26
C GLN A 435 9.85 12.23 -0.61
N GLY A 436 11.07 12.57 -0.15
CA GLY A 436 12.29 12.42 -0.93
C GLY A 436 12.34 13.29 -2.20
N ARG A 437 11.52 14.36 -2.26
CA ARG A 437 11.40 15.25 -3.43
C ARG A 437 12.33 16.46 -3.38
N VAL A 438 13.18 16.58 -2.36
CA VAL A 438 14.16 17.67 -2.22
C VAL A 438 15.49 17.26 -2.84
N ASP A 439 15.55 17.20 -4.17
CA ASP A 439 16.80 17.48 -4.87
C ASP A 439 16.90 19.01 -4.99
N GLY A 440 17.99 19.59 -4.47
CA GLY A 440 18.17 21.02 -4.19
C GLY A 440 18.07 22.01 -5.36
N ARG A 441 17.50 21.63 -6.51
CA ARG A 441 17.34 22.48 -7.70
C ARG A 441 16.06 23.33 -7.69
N PHE A 442 15.01 22.94 -6.99
CA PHE A 442 13.72 23.65 -7.03
C PHE A 442 13.54 24.75 -5.96
N LEU A 443 14.41 24.79 -4.94
CA LEU A 443 14.34 25.79 -3.87
C LEU A 443 15.32 26.96 -4.04
N ALA A 444 16.21 26.92 -5.03
CA ALA A 444 17.21 27.98 -5.28
C ALA A 444 16.64 29.25 -5.95
N LEU A 445 15.34 29.28 -6.27
CA LEU A 445 14.71 30.44 -6.93
C LEU A 445 14.48 31.66 -6.01
N GLU A 446 14.63 31.52 -4.68
CA GLU A 446 14.46 32.67 -3.76
C GLU A 446 15.71 33.57 -3.64
N GLU A 447 16.92 33.05 -3.84
CA GLU A 447 18.14 33.88 -3.80
C GLU A 447 18.24 34.82 -5.02
N ASP A 448 17.67 34.43 -6.16
CA ASP A 448 17.81 35.19 -7.42
C ASP A 448 16.77 36.32 -7.57
N LEU A 449 15.60 36.20 -6.92
CA LEU A 449 14.53 37.22 -6.98
C LEU A 449 14.75 38.39 -6.00
N THR A 450 15.44 38.17 -4.89
CA THR A 450 15.83 39.25 -3.96
C THR A 450 16.99 40.08 -4.52
N GLN A 451 17.92 39.48 -5.28
CA GLN A 451 18.97 40.23 -5.99
C GLN A 451 18.42 41.10 -7.14
N ARG A 452 17.41 40.64 -7.89
CA ARG A 452 16.85 41.42 -9.01
C ARG A 452 16.03 42.65 -8.60
N ARG A 453 15.47 42.69 -7.38
CA ARG A 453 14.79 43.91 -6.88
C ARG A 453 15.75 45.01 -6.42
N GLY A 454 17.02 44.69 -6.11
CA GLY A 454 18.03 45.68 -5.72
C GLY A 454 18.73 46.39 -6.89
N GLY A 455 18.56 45.91 -8.13
CA GLY A 455 19.29 46.41 -9.31
C GLY A 455 18.58 47.49 -10.14
N ALA A 456 17.28 47.71 -9.95
CA ALA A 456 16.49 48.60 -10.81
C ALA A 456 16.42 50.08 -10.36
N GLU A 457 17.03 50.44 -9.22
CA GLU A 457 16.97 51.81 -8.67
C GLU A 457 18.25 52.66 -8.86
N LYS A 458 19.24 52.22 -9.66
CA LYS A 458 20.53 52.93 -9.78
C LYS A 458 20.99 53.41 -11.17
N GLU A 459 20.15 53.39 -12.19
CA GLU A 459 20.46 54.06 -13.47
C GLU A 459 19.46 55.17 -13.80
N SER A 460 19.56 56.29 -13.07
CA SER A 460 19.09 57.59 -13.56
C SER A 460 19.78 58.72 -12.79
N ALA A 461 20.85 59.26 -13.41
CA ALA A 461 21.65 60.47 -13.12
C ALA A 461 23.12 60.06 -13.26
N ILE A 462 23.86 60.51 -14.29
CA ILE A 462 24.52 61.82 -14.32
C ILE A 462 25.06 62.06 -15.75
N VAL A 463 24.98 63.34 -16.15
CA VAL A 463 25.65 64.01 -17.29
C VAL A 463 27.16 64.08 -17.10
#